data_AF-A0A4R6H0U4-F1
#
_entry.id   AF-A0A4R6H0U4-F1
#
_cell.length_a   1.000
_cell.length_b   1.000
_cell.length_c   1.000
_cell.angle_alpha   90.00
_cell.angle_beta   90.00
_cell.angle_gamma   90.00
#
_symmetry.space_group_name_H-M   'P 1'
#
loop_
_entity.id
_entity.type
_entity.pdbx_description
1 polymer ?
#
loop_
_entity_poly.entity_id
_entity_poly.type
_entity_poly.pdbx_seq_one_letter_code
_entity_poly.pdbx_strand_id
1 'polypeptide(L)'
;MFVLFIYDCSNMHNLSDNTFKKASQDELIFICHNMPRGMVSMIQARTGATRSEILYQLRNGAKVQKTEIIRAAREILFVVTGLSYEKEKQRQ
;
A
#
# COMPACT_ATOMS: atom_id res chain seq x y z
N MET A 1 7.96 -27.50 9.93
CA MET A 1 8.86 -26.98 8.87
C MET A 1 8.18 -25.75 8.28
N PHE A 2 8.51 -24.55 8.76
CA PHE A 2 7.95 -23.30 8.27
C PHE A 2 8.87 -22.76 7.17
N VAL A 3 8.39 -22.76 5.93
CA VAL A 3 9.13 -22.21 4.79
C VAL A 3 9.00 -20.68 4.87
N LEU A 4 10.04 -20.03 5.39
CA LEU A 4 10.24 -18.59 5.29
C LEU A 4 10.55 -18.27 3.83
N PHE A 5 9.52 -17.88 3.06
CA PHE A 5 9.72 -17.22 1.77
C PHE A 5 10.29 -15.83 2.02
N ILE A 6 11.62 -15.75 2.13
CA ILE A 6 12.35 -14.49 2.01
C ILE A 6 12.30 -14.14 0.52
N TYR A 7 11.27 -13.40 0.11
CA TYR A 7 11.31 -12.76 -1.20
C TYR A 7 12.39 -11.68 -1.14
N ASP A 8 13.35 -11.83 -2.03
CA ASP A 8 14.44 -10.89 -2.28
C ASP A 8 13.85 -9.52 -2.66
N CYS A 9 13.72 -8.61 -1.69
CA CYS A 9 13.19 -7.26 -1.88
C CYS A 9 14.15 -6.32 -2.64
N SER A 10 15.18 -6.87 -3.29
CA SER A 10 16.26 -6.11 -3.95
C SER A 10 15.79 -5.28 -5.15
N ASN A 11 14.55 -5.45 -5.63
CA ASN A 11 13.92 -4.63 -6.68
C ASN A 11 12.99 -3.52 -6.14
N MET A 12 13.21 -3.02 -4.92
CA MET A 12 12.52 -1.83 -4.38
C MET A 12 12.96 -0.48 -5.00
N HIS A 13 13.82 -0.50 -6.03
CA HIS A 13 14.18 0.71 -6.76
C HIS A 13 13.12 1.03 -7.83
N ASN A 14 12.12 1.84 -7.45
CA ASN A 14 11.46 2.88 -8.28
C ASN A 14 10.19 3.45 -7.61
N LEU A 15 10.26 3.81 -6.33
CA LEU A 15 9.28 4.68 -5.65
C LEU A 15 9.97 5.84 -4.93
N SER A 16 11.19 6.20 -5.36
CA SER A 16 12.07 7.17 -4.69
C SER A 16 11.58 8.62 -4.72
N ASP A 17 10.51 8.95 -5.46
CA ASP A 17 10.08 10.34 -5.66
C ASP A 17 8.65 10.67 -5.21
N ASN A 18 7.99 9.80 -4.43
CA ASN A 18 6.73 10.19 -3.76
C ASN A 18 7.00 10.68 -2.34
N THR A 19 7.77 11.77 -2.28
CA THR A 19 8.12 12.57 -1.10
C THR A 19 6.87 12.89 -0.29
N PHE A 20 6.57 12.09 0.74
CA PHE A 20 5.61 12.34 1.82
C PHE A 20 4.21 12.85 1.42
N LYS A 21 3.75 12.61 0.18
CA LYS A 21 2.44 13.06 -0.25
C LYS A 21 1.35 12.23 0.42
N LYS A 22 0.47 12.92 1.14
CA LYS A 22 -0.85 12.39 1.55
C LYS A 22 -1.53 11.80 0.31
N ALA A 23 -2.08 10.60 0.45
CA ALA A 23 -2.86 10.00 -0.62
C ALA A 23 -4.11 10.84 -0.88
N SER A 24 -4.41 11.06 -2.15
CA SER A 24 -5.69 11.66 -2.54
C SER A 24 -6.82 10.67 -2.21
N GLN A 25 -8.05 11.19 -2.11
CA GLN A 25 -9.21 10.32 -1.90
C GLN A 25 -9.37 9.31 -3.04
N ASP A 26 -9.11 9.72 -4.27
CA ASP A 26 -9.18 8.85 -5.46
C ASP A 26 -8.13 7.74 -5.40
N GLU A 27 -6.93 8.03 -4.91
CA GLU A 27 -5.88 7.04 -4.72
C GLU A 27 -6.26 6.03 -3.64
N LEU A 28 -6.86 6.46 -2.54
CA LEU A 28 -7.35 5.56 -1.49
C LEU A 28 -8.46 4.64 -2.00
N ILE A 29 -9.37 5.18 -2.81
CA ILE A 29 -10.42 4.40 -3.47
C ILE A 29 -9.78 3.38 -4.43
N PHE A 30 -8.80 3.80 -5.23
CA PHE A 30 -8.06 2.93 -6.13
C PHE A 30 -7.39 1.76 -5.39
N ILE A 31 -6.69 2.06 -4.30
CA ILE A 31 -6.05 1.04 -3.46
C ILE A 31 -7.09 0.10 -2.88
N CYS A 32 -8.20 0.61 -2.34
CA CYS A 32 -9.27 -0.21 -1.77
C CYS A 32 -9.94 -1.11 -2.80
N HIS A 33 -10.17 -0.62 -4.01
CA HIS A 33 -10.82 -1.36 -5.09
C HIS A 33 -9.94 -2.50 -5.61
N ASN A 34 -8.63 -2.25 -5.70
CA ASN A 34 -7.66 -3.21 -6.24
C ASN A 34 -6.95 -4.04 -5.17
N MET A 35 -7.39 -3.96 -3.91
CA MET A 35 -6.74 -4.61 -2.79
C MET A 35 -6.85 -6.15 -2.88
N PRO A 36 -5.74 -6.89 -3.06
CA PRO A 36 -5.78 -8.35 -3.05
C PRO A 36 -6.08 -8.89 -1.64
N ARG A 37 -6.61 -10.12 -1.59
CA ARG A 37 -6.86 -10.81 -0.32
C ARG A 37 -5.54 -10.95 0.46
N GLY A 38 -5.56 -10.58 1.74
CA GLY A 38 -4.37 -10.64 2.60
C GLY A 38 -3.47 -9.39 2.58
N MET A 39 -3.74 -8.39 1.73
CA MET A 39 -2.96 -7.14 1.72
C MET A 39 -2.94 -6.44 3.08
N VAL A 40 -4.08 -6.42 3.78
CA VAL A 40 -4.15 -5.84 5.13
C VAL A 40 -3.17 -6.55 6.07
N SER A 41 -3.11 -7.88 6.05
CA SER A 41 -2.19 -8.65 6.90
C SER A 41 -0.73 -8.41 6.54
N MET A 42 -0.41 -8.23 5.26
CA MET A 42 0.94 -7.85 4.83
C MET A 42 1.33 -6.44 5.31
N ILE A 43 0.39 -5.49 5.28
CA ILE A 43 0.61 -4.14 5.84
C ILE A 43 0.80 -4.22 7.36
N GLN A 44 0.03 -5.05 8.06
CA GLN A 44 0.19 -5.28 9.51
C GLN A 44 1.58 -5.83 9.83
N ALA A 45 2.03 -6.86 9.10
CA ALA A 45 3.34 -7.46 9.31
C ALA A 45 4.48 -6.45 9.06
N ARG A 46 4.28 -5.50 8.16
CA ARG A 46 5.29 -4.51 7.78
C ARG A 46 5.35 -3.28 8.67
N THR A 47 4.20 -2.80 9.15
CA THR A 47 4.10 -1.54 9.91
C THR A 47 3.86 -1.75 11.40
N GLY A 48 3.50 -2.97 11.83
CA GLY A 48 3.06 -3.25 13.20
C GLY A 48 1.69 -2.64 13.54
N ALA A 49 1.04 -1.96 12.60
CA ALA A 49 -0.26 -1.34 12.82
C ALA A 49 -1.36 -2.39 13.02
N THR A 50 -2.41 -2.03 13.74
CA THR A 50 -3.57 -2.92 13.90
C THR A 50 -4.40 -2.96 12.63
N ARG A 51 -5.14 -4.06 12.44
CA ARG A 51 -6.07 -4.23 11.31
C ARG A 51 -7.06 -3.07 11.22
N SER A 52 -7.60 -2.63 12.36
CA SER A 52 -8.58 -1.55 12.44
C SER A 52 -7.98 -0.22 12.00
N GLU A 53 -6.75 0.08 12.42
CA GLU A 53 -6.05 1.29 11.99
C GLU A 53 -5.82 1.31 10.48
N ILE A 54 -5.39 0.20 9.90
CA ILE A 54 -5.16 0.09 8.45
C ILE A 54 -6.45 0.28 7.67
N LEU A 55 -7.54 -0.37 8.09
CA LEU A 55 -8.84 -0.23 7.45
C LEU A 55 -9.38 1.19 7.58
N TYR A 56 -9.20 1.85 8.73
CA TYR A 56 -9.60 3.25 8.92
C TYR A 56 -8.84 4.19 7.97
N GLN A 57 -7.53 3.98 7.83
CA GLN A 57 -6.67 4.77 6.94
C GLN A 57 -7.03 4.59 5.47
N LEU A 58 -7.27 3.36 5.03
CA LEU A 58 -7.53 3.03 3.63
C LEU A 58 -8.99 3.29 3.21
N ARG A 59 -9.98 2.92 4.03
CA ARG A 59 -11.40 2.96 3.63
C ARG A 59 -12.09 4.27 3.99
N ASN A 60 -11.81 4.80 5.17
CA ASN A 60 -12.58 5.93 5.70
C ASN A 60 -11.91 7.29 5.41
N GLY A 61 -10.70 7.29 4.86
CA GLY A 61 -9.93 8.51 4.64
C GLY A 61 -9.62 9.19 5.98
N ALA A 62 -8.62 8.69 6.69
CA ALA A 62 -8.26 9.25 7.99
C ALA A 62 -7.91 10.75 7.86
N LYS A 63 -8.47 11.60 8.74
CA LYS A 63 -8.13 13.04 8.83
C LYS A 63 -6.62 13.26 9.01
N VAL A 64 -5.99 12.36 9.75
CA VAL A 64 -4.53 12.28 9.90
C VAL A 64 -4.06 10.97 9.26
N GLN A 65 -3.44 11.11 8.09
CA GLN A 65 -2.92 9.98 7.35
C GLN A 65 -1.57 9.52 7.92
N LYS A 66 -1.47 8.23 8.29
CA LYS A 66 -0.19 7.61 8.66
C LYS A 66 0.55 7.25 7.36
N THR A 67 1.58 8.02 7.05
CA THR A 67 2.38 7.88 5.82
C THR A 67 2.98 6.48 5.64
N GLU A 68 3.37 5.82 6.72
CA GLU A 68 3.92 4.46 6.70
C GLU A 68 2.92 3.42 6.18
N ILE A 69 1.65 3.52 6.60
CA ILE A 69 0.58 2.61 6.17
C ILE A 69 0.29 2.80 4.68
N ILE A 70 0.22 4.06 4.24
CA ILE A 70 -0.05 4.38 2.82
C ILE A 70 1.11 3.93 1.95
N ARG A 71 2.35 4.17 2.37
CA ARG A 71 3.53 3.69 1.67
C ARG A 71 3.54 2.18 1.56
N ALA A 72 3.34 1.47 2.68
CA ALA A 72 3.26 0.02 2.67
C ALA A 72 2.13 -0.48 1.74
N ALA A 73 0.98 0.20 1.76
CA ALA A 73 -0.14 -0.14 0.88
C ALA A 73 0.22 0.03 -0.61
N ARG A 74 0.82 1.16 -1.01
CA ARG A 74 1.27 1.39 -2.39
C ARG A 74 2.24 0.32 -2.86
N GLU A 75 3.24 0.04 -2.03
CA GLU A 75 4.30 -0.91 -2.37
C GLU A 75 3.76 -2.34 -2.46
N ILE A 76 2.96 -2.77 -1.48
CA ILE A 76 2.36 -4.12 -1.50
C ILE A 76 1.39 -4.26 -2.67
N LEU A 77 0.57 -3.24 -2.94
CA LEU A 77 -0.33 -3.27 -4.09
C LEU A 77 0.48 -3.46 -5.38
N PHE A 78 1.50 -2.64 -5.60
CA PHE A 78 2.34 -2.73 -6.78
C PHE A 78 3.06 -4.07 -6.90
N VAL A 79 3.62 -4.59 -5.81
CA VAL A 79 4.33 -5.87 -5.82
C VAL A 79 3.39 -7.04 -6.13
N VAL A 80 2.17 -7.02 -5.59
CA VAL A 80 1.23 -8.15 -5.72
C VAL A 80 0.45 -8.09 -7.04
N THR A 81 0.06 -6.90 -7.51
CA THR A 81 -0.83 -6.74 -8.66
C THR A 81 -0.17 -6.09 -9.88
N GLY A 82 1.01 -5.49 -9.71
CA GLY A 82 1.65 -4.68 -10.75
C GLY A 82 0.99 -3.31 -10.97
N LEU A 83 -0.06 -2.99 -10.22
CA LEU A 83 -0.85 -1.77 -10.41
C LEU A 83 -0.25 -0.58 -9.66
N SER A 84 -0.30 0.60 -10.29
CA SER A 84 0.17 1.86 -9.71
C SER A 84 -0.77 2.98 -10.12
N TYR A 85 -1.26 3.74 -9.13
CA TYR A 85 -2.20 4.84 -9.34
C TYR A 85 -1.67 5.89 -10.32
N GLU A 86 -0.41 6.30 -10.16
CA GLU A 86 0.23 7.30 -11.04
C GLU A 86 0.31 6.82 -12.50
N LYS A 87 0.58 5.52 -12.71
CA LYS A 87 0.64 4.95 -14.06
C LYS A 87 -0.73 4.82 -14.71
N GLU A 88 -1.77 4.53 -13.94
CA GLU A 88 -3.14 4.49 -14.47
C GLU A 88 -3.69 5.87 -14.78
N LYS A 89 -3.39 6.87 -13.94
CA LYS A 89 -3.83 8.25 -14.17
C LYS A 89 -3.27 8.84 -15.47
N GLN A 90 -2.07 8.44 -15.90
CA GLN A 90 -1.45 8.89 -17.15
C GLN A 90 -2.01 8.20 -18.41
N ARG A 91 -2.77 7.11 -18.25
CA ARG A 91 -3.41 6.38 -19.37
C ARG A 91 -4.82 6.87 -19.70
N GLN A 92 -5.42 7.64 -18.81
CA GLN A 92 -6.73 8.28 -18.98
C GLN A 92 -6.56 9.71 -19.49
#